data_AF-A0A1V4AEY2-F1
#
_entry.id   AF-A0A1V4AEY2-F1
#
_cell.length_a   1.000
_cell.length_b   1.000
_cell.length_c   1.000
_cell.angle_alpha   90.00
_cell.angle_beta   90.00
_cell.angle_gamma   90.00
#
_symmetry.space_group_name_H-M   'P 1'
#
loop_
_entity.id
_entity.type
_entity.pdbx_description
1 polymer ?
#
loop_
_entity_poly.entity_id
_entity_poly.type
_entity_poly.pdbx_seq_one_letter_code
_entity_poly.pdbx_strand_id
1 'polypeptide(L)'
;MLVRKKKISVFTLTAVAAGLALTACGSNDTDAASSSQAGSSSSSSSASSSSHTRSAPTSKSAESSTSGTSTKAGTSCTNQQDYAGDPRSNAEINSIGADTGHCPAPEKPAKPAGTPAKSGPSCTDQLDYAGDSRSNAEINSIGADTGHCPAPEKPAKPAGTPKKPGTSCTDQIDYAGDSRSNAEINSIGADTGDCPPVQK
;
A
#
# COMPACT_ATOMS: atom_id res chain seq x y z
N MET A 1 -2.18 -55.24 -19.64
CA MET A 1 -1.87 -54.84 -21.03
C MET A 1 -2.46 -53.46 -21.29
N LEU A 2 -1.60 -52.50 -21.58
CA LEU A 2 -1.96 -51.16 -22.05
C LEU A 2 -2.07 -51.19 -23.57
N VAL A 3 -3.20 -50.74 -24.16
CA VAL A 3 -3.17 -50.09 -25.49
C VAL A 3 -4.24 -49.00 -25.57
N ARG A 4 -3.75 -47.79 -25.88
CA ARG A 4 -4.43 -46.51 -26.12
C ARG A 4 -5.33 -46.57 -27.37
N LYS A 5 -6.34 -45.70 -27.46
CA LYS A 5 -6.61 -44.94 -28.72
C LYS A 5 -7.47 -43.70 -28.50
N LYS A 6 -6.81 -42.57 -28.75
CA LYS A 6 -7.27 -41.18 -28.96
C LYS A 6 -8.50 -41.13 -29.89
N LYS A 7 -9.47 -40.27 -29.57
CA LYS A 7 -10.35 -39.65 -30.58
C LYS A 7 -10.37 -38.13 -30.37
N ILE A 8 -10.15 -37.46 -31.48
CA ILE A 8 -9.97 -36.01 -31.71
C ILE A 8 -11.34 -35.43 -32.08
N SER A 9 -11.44 -34.10 -32.12
CA SER A 9 -12.34 -33.28 -32.99
C SER A 9 -13.66 -32.82 -32.33
N VAL A 10 -14.17 -31.57 -32.44
CA VAL A 10 -14.00 -30.43 -33.37
C VAL A 10 -14.42 -29.11 -32.67
N PHE A 11 -13.71 -28.02 -32.99
CA PHE A 11 -14.08 -26.58 -33.08
C PHE A 11 -15.33 -26.01 -32.42
N THR A 12 -15.16 -24.83 -31.80
CA THR A 12 -15.93 -23.63 -32.21
C THR A 12 -15.15 -22.34 -31.91
N LEU A 13 -14.69 -21.69 -32.97
CA LEU A 13 -14.23 -20.31 -33.00
C LEU A 13 -15.45 -19.40 -32.96
N THR A 14 -15.50 -18.45 -32.03
CA THR A 14 -16.33 -17.25 -32.15
C THR A 14 -15.43 -16.03 -32.07
N ALA A 15 -15.06 -15.54 -33.24
CA ALA A 15 -14.50 -14.21 -33.42
C ALA A 15 -15.66 -13.21 -33.31
N VAL A 16 -15.55 -12.24 -32.40
CA VAL A 16 -16.39 -11.04 -32.41
C VAL A 16 -15.45 -9.85 -32.66
N ALA A 17 -15.60 -9.27 -33.84
CA ALA A 17 -14.98 -8.02 -34.24
C ALA A 17 -16.09 -6.99 -34.46
N ALA A 18 -16.07 -5.91 -33.67
CA ALA A 18 -16.71 -4.60 -33.90
C ALA A 18 -16.38 -3.73 -32.68
N GLY A 19 -15.92 -2.48 -32.76
CA GLY A 19 -15.64 -1.59 -33.86
C GLY A 19 -14.92 -0.35 -33.33
N LEU A 20 -14.26 0.37 -34.23
CA LEU A 20 -13.66 1.69 -33.97
C LEU A 20 -14.75 2.73 -33.73
N ALA A 21 -14.57 3.59 -32.73
CA ALA A 21 -15.14 4.92 -32.69
C ALA A 21 -14.09 5.92 -32.19
N LEU A 22 -13.47 6.64 -33.12
CA LEU A 22 -12.83 7.92 -32.84
C LEU A 22 -13.93 8.97 -32.72
N THR A 23 -14.07 9.60 -31.55
CA THR A 23 -14.81 10.86 -31.39
C THR A 23 -13.81 11.96 -31.08
N ALA A 24 -13.26 12.54 -32.14
CA ALA A 24 -12.69 13.87 -32.11
C ALA A 24 -13.84 14.87 -32.34
N CYS A 25 -14.21 15.63 -31.30
CA CYS A 25 -14.81 16.98 -31.36
C CYS A 25 -15.13 17.41 -29.91
N GLY A 26 -14.89 18.64 -29.47
CA GLY A 26 -14.54 19.82 -30.22
C GLY A 26 -13.97 20.91 -29.31
N SER A 27 -13.15 21.73 -29.95
CA SER A 27 -12.63 23.00 -29.46
C SER A 27 -13.80 23.97 -29.22
N ASN A 28 -13.80 24.62 -28.06
CA ASN A 28 -14.65 25.78 -27.82
C ASN A 28 -13.98 27.04 -28.35
N ASP A 29 -14.60 27.59 -29.40
CA ASP A 29 -14.92 29.00 -29.60
C ASP A 29 -13.82 30.03 -29.31
N THR A 30 -13.20 30.56 -30.37
CA THR A 30 -13.22 32.02 -30.55
C THR A 30 -13.11 32.38 -32.04
N ASP A 31 -14.13 33.09 -32.49
CA ASP A 31 -14.29 33.67 -33.81
C ASP A 31 -13.17 34.62 -34.26
N ALA A 32 -12.99 34.61 -35.58
CA ALA A 32 -12.84 35.76 -36.45
C ALA A 32 -11.53 36.60 -36.45
N ALA A 33 -10.91 36.51 -37.64
CA ALA A 33 -10.49 37.62 -38.50
C ALA A 33 -9.02 38.12 -38.46
N SER A 34 -8.39 37.85 -39.61
CA SER A 34 -7.63 38.79 -40.45
C SER A 34 -6.28 39.35 -39.99
N SER A 35 -5.24 38.78 -40.60
CA SER A 35 -4.24 39.42 -41.48
C SER A 35 -3.37 40.59 -40.99
N SER A 36 -2.06 40.35 -41.17
CA SER A 36 -1.02 41.26 -41.69
C SER A 36 -0.20 42.09 -40.69
N GLN A 37 1.09 41.71 -40.64
CA GLN A 37 2.31 42.53 -40.63
C GLN A 37 2.18 44.04 -40.33
N ALA A 38 2.95 44.50 -39.35
CA ALA A 38 4.02 45.51 -39.50
C ALA A 38 4.48 46.00 -38.11
N GLY A 39 5.73 46.48 -38.04
CA GLY A 39 6.06 47.56 -37.12
C GLY A 39 7.16 47.26 -36.11
N SER A 40 8.33 47.78 -36.41
CA SER A 40 9.58 47.74 -35.66
C SER A 40 9.59 48.52 -34.33
N SER A 41 10.67 48.27 -33.57
CA SER A 41 11.50 49.25 -32.82
C SER A 41 11.21 49.56 -31.33
N SER A 42 12.11 49.02 -30.48
CA SER A 42 12.92 49.68 -29.43
C SER A 42 12.30 50.75 -28.50
N SER A 43 12.43 50.57 -27.18
CA SER A 43 13.44 51.22 -26.29
C SER A 43 13.02 51.28 -24.80
N SER A 44 13.98 50.94 -23.93
CA SER A 44 14.34 51.57 -22.64
C SER A 44 13.35 51.75 -21.46
N SER A 45 13.63 50.99 -20.39
CA SER A 45 13.79 51.36 -18.96
C SER A 45 12.84 52.33 -18.25
N SER A 46 12.34 51.91 -17.07
CA SER A 46 12.34 52.71 -15.83
C SER A 46 12.10 51.84 -14.60
N ALA A 47 12.90 52.06 -13.57
CA ALA A 47 12.79 51.47 -12.25
C ALA A 47 11.62 52.06 -11.46
N SER A 48 11.09 51.33 -10.49
CA SER A 48 10.41 51.88 -9.32
C SER A 48 10.49 50.90 -8.15
N SER A 49 11.41 51.21 -7.24
CA SER A 49 11.49 50.68 -5.90
C SER A 49 10.25 51.10 -5.11
N SER A 50 9.64 50.19 -4.33
CA SER A 50 8.93 50.56 -3.11
C SER A 50 8.82 49.35 -2.18
N SER A 51 9.48 49.52 -1.05
CA SER A 51 9.59 48.69 0.13
C SER A 51 8.27 48.55 0.90
N HIS A 52 7.87 47.33 1.26
CA HIS A 52 6.98 47.08 2.38
C HIS A 52 7.51 45.93 3.26
N THR A 53 8.27 46.36 4.28
CA THR A 53 8.25 45.89 5.67
C THR A 53 7.89 44.43 5.94
N ARG A 54 8.94 43.63 6.18
CA ARG A 54 8.87 42.35 6.89
C ARG A 54 8.39 42.59 8.33
N SER A 55 7.20 42.10 8.65
CA SER A 55 6.81 41.85 10.03
C SER A 55 7.27 40.44 10.40
N ALA A 56 8.20 40.34 11.34
CA ALA A 56 8.57 39.10 11.97
C ALA A 56 7.43 38.61 12.88
N PRO A 57 7.04 37.33 12.83
CA PRO A 57 6.45 36.68 13.98
C PRO A 57 7.56 35.99 14.78
N THR A 58 7.68 36.49 16.00
CA THR A 58 8.33 35.95 17.17
C THR A 58 8.22 34.42 17.30
N SER A 59 9.38 33.78 17.35
CA SER A 59 9.57 32.39 17.72
C SER A 59 9.00 32.12 19.11
N LYS A 60 7.95 31.30 19.18
CA LYS A 60 7.71 30.44 20.34
C LYS A 60 8.09 29.03 19.94
N SER A 61 9.29 28.62 20.35
CA SER A 61 9.75 27.25 20.32
C SER A 61 8.74 26.36 21.03
N ALA A 62 8.03 25.54 20.26
CA ALA A 62 7.64 24.22 20.72
C ALA A 62 8.73 23.27 20.20
N GLU A 63 9.47 22.70 21.14
CA GLU A 63 10.59 21.79 20.94
C GLU A 63 10.08 20.49 20.29
N SER A 64 9.97 20.48 18.97
CA SER A 64 9.93 19.27 18.18
C SER A 64 11.34 19.07 17.63
N SER A 65 11.93 17.91 17.93
CA SER A 65 13.25 17.49 17.47
C SER A 65 13.28 17.50 15.94
N THR A 66 13.62 18.64 15.35
CA THR A 66 13.48 18.91 13.93
C THR A 66 14.74 18.40 13.23
N SER A 67 14.67 17.14 12.82
CA SER A 67 15.57 16.52 11.86
C SER A 67 15.35 17.13 10.47
N GLY A 68 15.68 18.40 10.29
CA GLY A 68 15.43 19.16 9.07
C GLY A 68 16.55 20.15 8.75
N THR A 69 16.84 20.31 7.47
CA THR A 69 17.85 21.27 6.99
C THR A 69 17.25 22.66 6.95
N SER A 70 17.96 23.70 7.37
CA SER A 70 17.40 25.06 7.34
C SER A 70 16.98 25.51 5.94
N THR A 71 15.79 26.09 5.82
CA THR A 71 15.25 26.59 4.55
C THR A 71 16.01 27.85 4.12
N LYS A 72 16.62 27.86 2.93
CA LYS A 72 17.17 29.09 2.34
C LYS A 72 16.05 30.08 2.03
N ALA A 73 16.26 31.34 2.41
CA ALA A 73 15.29 32.41 2.21
C ALA A 73 14.88 32.52 0.73
N GLY A 74 13.57 32.44 0.46
CA GLY A 74 13.00 32.56 -0.88
C GLY A 74 13.07 31.30 -1.75
N THR A 75 13.55 30.17 -1.21
CA THR A 75 13.56 28.89 -1.94
C THR A 75 12.62 27.90 -1.27
N SER A 76 11.78 27.21 -2.07
CA SER A 76 10.93 26.14 -1.55
C SER A 76 11.77 24.94 -1.12
N CYS A 77 11.25 24.11 -0.23
CA CYS A 77 11.97 22.93 0.24
C CYS A 77 12.20 21.93 -0.88
N THR A 78 11.20 21.73 -1.74
CA THR A 78 11.27 20.81 -2.89
C THR A 78 12.29 21.22 -3.96
N ASN A 79 12.80 22.45 -3.93
CA ASN A 79 13.87 22.92 -4.81
C ASN A 79 15.27 22.82 -4.15
N GLN A 80 15.33 22.48 -2.86
CA GLN A 80 16.58 22.40 -2.08
C GLN A 80 17.03 20.96 -1.83
N GLN A 81 16.09 20.01 -1.75
CA GLN A 81 16.37 18.59 -1.54
C GLN A 81 15.55 17.74 -2.50
N ASP A 82 16.02 16.52 -2.76
CA ASP A 82 15.28 15.53 -3.53
C ASP A 82 14.27 14.80 -2.63
N TYR A 83 12.98 14.99 -2.92
CA TYR A 83 11.86 14.32 -2.26
C TYR A 83 11.23 13.24 -3.13
N ALA A 84 11.93 12.73 -4.15
CA ALA A 84 11.44 11.63 -4.96
C ALA A 84 11.06 10.43 -4.09
N GLY A 85 9.78 10.02 -4.18
CA GLY A 85 9.22 8.91 -3.40
C GLY A 85 8.73 9.28 -2.00
N ASP A 86 8.83 10.55 -1.58
CA ASP A 86 8.19 11.02 -0.35
C ASP A 86 6.65 10.93 -0.50
N PRO A 87 5.94 10.28 0.44
CA PRO A 87 4.48 10.15 0.37
C PRO A 87 3.76 11.50 0.56
N ARG A 88 4.41 12.49 1.16
CA ARG A 88 3.82 13.82 1.38
C ARG A 88 3.88 14.63 0.10
N SER A 89 2.87 15.46 -0.11
CA SER A 89 2.82 16.31 -1.29
C SER A 89 3.88 17.41 -1.24
N ASN A 90 4.33 17.89 -2.40
CA ASN A 90 5.22 19.04 -2.51
C ASN A 90 4.68 20.28 -1.78
N ALA A 91 3.37 20.47 -1.78
CA ALA A 91 2.72 21.59 -1.09
C ALA A 91 2.83 21.46 0.43
N GLU A 92 2.61 20.26 0.97
CA GLU A 92 2.74 19.96 2.39
C GLU A 92 4.19 20.15 2.87
N ILE A 93 5.15 19.57 2.15
CA ILE A 93 6.59 19.72 2.44
C ILE A 93 7.01 21.19 2.46
N ASN A 94 6.54 21.98 1.49
CA ASN A 94 6.84 23.41 1.44
C ASN A 94 6.14 24.21 2.54
N SER A 95 4.94 23.79 2.95
CA SER A 95 4.21 24.41 4.06
C SER A 95 4.94 24.18 5.39
N ILE A 96 5.35 22.94 5.67
CA ILE A 96 6.17 22.60 6.85
C ILE A 96 7.47 23.44 6.84
N GLY A 97 8.12 23.57 5.69
CA GLY A 97 9.33 24.36 5.54
C GLY A 97 9.16 25.86 5.75
N ALA A 98 8.00 26.40 5.37
CA ALA A 98 7.64 27.80 5.59
C ALA A 98 7.29 28.07 7.06
N ASP A 99 6.57 27.14 7.69
CA ASP A 99 6.09 27.27 9.07
C ASP A 99 7.21 27.08 10.10
N THR A 100 8.08 26.09 9.87
CA THR A 100 9.18 25.76 10.81
C THR A 100 10.49 26.49 10.47
N GLY A 101 10.58 27.08 9.28
CA GLY A 101 11.83 27.63 8.74
C GLY A 101 12.87 26.56 8.40
N HIS A 102 12.54 25.26 8.50
CA HIS A 102 13.43 24.13 8.19
C HIS A 102 12.71 23.14 7.27
N CYS A 103 13.38 22.72 6.22
CA CYS A 103 12.89 21.69 5.33
C CYS A 103 12.91 20.33 6.02
N PRO A 104 11.77 19.61 6.08
CA PRO A 104 11.75 18.29 6.68
C PRO A 104 12.68 17.35 5.92
N ALA A 105 13.25 16.35 6.60
CA ALA A 105 13.91 15.26 5.90
C ALA A 105 12.91 14.55 4.98
N PRO A 106 13.32 14.12 3.77
CA PRO A 106 12.50 13.27 2.92
C PRO A 106 12.10 11.99 3.66
N GLU A 107 10.80 11.69 3.67
CA GLU A 107 10.27 10.44 4.17
C GLU A 107 10.46 9.35 3.12
N LYS A 108 10.98 8.21 3.52
CA LYS A 108 11.08 7.05 2.63
C LYS A 108 9.76 6.28 2.72
N PRO A 109 9.21 5.82 1.59
CA PRO A 109 8.08 4.91 1.65
C PRO A 109 8.52 3.67 2.43
N ALA A 110 7.64 3.19 3.30
CA ALA A 110 7.90 1.97 4.04
C ALA A 110 8.26 0.85 3.05
N LYS A 111 9.33 0.11 3.33
CA LYS A 111 9.71 -1.03 2.49
C LYS A 111 8.50 -2.00 2.44
N PRO A 112 8.01 -2.38 1.25
CA PRO A 112 6.92 -3.33 1.15
C PRO A 112 7.25 -4.60 1.93
N ALA A 113 6.33 -5.04 2.78
CA ALA A 113 6.47 -6.30 3.49
C ALA A 113 6.21 -7.46 2.53
N GLY A 114 6.94 -8.56 2.67
CA GLY A 114 6.76 -9.77 1.86
C GLY A 114 7.83 -9.99 0.79
N THR A 115 7.57 -10.95 -0.08
CA THR A 115 8.48 -11.36 -1.15
C THR A 115 8.09 -10.67 -2.45
N PRO A 116 9.01 -10.14 -3.27
CA PRO A 116 8.67 -9.53 -4.55
C PRO A 116 7.79 -10.47 -5.41
N ALA A 117 6.68 -9.94 -5.92
CA ALA A 117 5.82 -10.69 -6.82
C ALA A 117 6.52 -10.84 -8.18
N LYS A 118 6.65 -12.07 -8.66
CA LYS A 118 7.14 -12.35 -10.02
C LYS A 118 6.06 -11.97 -11.04
N SER A 119 6.47 -11.43 -12.18
CA SER A 119 5.57 -11.11 -13.28
C SER A 119 4.91 -12.37 -13.86
N GLY A 120 3.58 -12.41 -13.86
CA GLY A 120 2.80 -13.51 -14.42
C GLY A 120 2.03 -14.33 -13.38
N PRO A 121 2.70 -15.15 -12.54
CA PRO A 121 2.01 -15.99 -11.57
C PRO A 121 1.40 -15.16 -10.43
N SER A 122 0.22 -15.59 -9.96
CA SER A 122 -0.39 -14.97 -8.79
C SER A 122 0.44 -15.23 -7.53
N CYS A 123 0.24 -14.47 -6.47
CA CYS A 123 0.98 -14.70 -5.23
C CYS A 123 0.72 -16.10 -4.68
N THR A 124 -0.52 -16.58 -4.77
CA THR A 124 -0.90 -17.94 -4.37
C THR A 124 -0.28 -19.06 -5.21
N ASP A 125 0.28 -18.74 -6.37
CA ASP A 125 1.08 -19.68 -7.17
C ASP A 125 2.58 -19.62 -6.82
N GLN A 126 3.01 -18.57 -6.13
CA GLN A 126 4.42 -18.31 -5.81
C GLN A 126 4.83 -18.79 -4.42
N LEU A 127 3.92 -18.75 -3.45
CA LEU A 127 4.14 -19.11 -2.05
C LEU A 127 3.04 -20.06 -1.56
N ASP A 128 3.40 -20.91 -0.60
CA ASP A 128 2.44 -21.79 0.07
C ASP A 128 1.70 -21.03 1.18
N TYR A 129 0.40 -20.80 0.96
CA TYR A 129 -0.50 -20.14 1.91
C TYR A 129 -1.41 -21.15 2.64
N ALA A 130 -1.05 -22.43 2.68
CA ALA A 130 -1.82 -23.40 3.45
C ALA A 130 -1.95 -22.98 4.93
N GLY A 131 -3.21 -22.83 5.39
CA GLY A 131 -3.53 -22.39 6.75
C GLY A 131 -3.55 -20.88 6.95
N ASP A 132 -3.30 -20.08 5.92
CA ASP A 132 -3.55 -18.63 5.94
C ASP A 132 -5.05 -18.38 5.99
N SER A 133 -5.48 -17.45 6.84
CA SER A 133 -6.89 -17.13 7.03
C SER A 133 -7.45 -16.22 5.94
N ARG A 134 -6.56 -15.46 5.27
CA ARG A 134 -6.93 -14.54 4.19
C ARG A 134 -7.24 -15.33 2.93
N SER A 135 -8.19 -14.82 2.16
CA SER A 135 -8.57 -15.46 0.91
C SER A 135 -7.47 -15.33 -0.16
N ASN A 136 -7.41 -16.28 -1.09
CA ASN A 136 -6.50 -16.19 -2.24
C ASN A 136 -6.66 -14.88 -3.03
N ALA A 137 -7.89 -14.39 -3.16
CA ALA A 137 -8.19 -13.13 -3.86
C ALA A 137 -7.58 -11.92 -3.12
N GLU A 138 -7.72 -11.87 -1.80
CA GLU A 138 -7.12 -10.83 -0.97
C GLU A 138 -5.59 -10.85 -1.05
N ILE A 139 -4.97 -12.01 -0.88
CA ILE A 139 -3.51 -12.20 -1.00
C ILE A 139 -3.00 -11.73 -2.37
N ASN A 140 -3.71 -12.09 -3.45
CA ASN A 140 -3.34 -11.68 -4.80
C ASN A 140 -3.56 -10.19 -5.04
N SER A 141 -4.58 -9.59 -4.42
CA SER A 141 -4.83 -8.13 -4.52
C SER A 141 -3.72 -7.35 -3.82
N ILE A 142 -3.32 -7.76 -2.61
CA ILE A 142 -2.17 -7.17 -1.90
C ILE A 142 -0.90 -7.30 -2.74
N GLY A 143 -0.69 -8.47 -3.36
CA GLY A 143 0.42 -8.71 -4.27
C GLY A 143 0.45 -7.77 -5.48
N ALA A 144 -0.71 -7.53 -6.09
CA ALA A 144 -0.85 -6.63 -7.22
C ALA A 144 -0.63 -5.16 -6.82
N ASP A 145 -1.18 -4.74 -5.69
CA ASP A 145 -1.12 -3.35 -5.21
C ASP A 145 0.27 -2.97 -4.72
N THR A 146 0.96 -3.88 -4.04
CA THR A 146 2.27 -3.62 -3.43
C THR A 146 3.45 -4.08 -4.29
N GLY A 147 3.18 -4.86 -5.34
CA GLY A 147 4.21 -5.58 -6.10
C GLY A 147 4.93 -6.67 -5.29
N HIS A 148 4.44 -7.01 -4.10
CA HIS A 148 5.03 -7.97 -3.17
C HIS A 148 3.97 -8.92 -2.62
N CYS A 149 4.23 -10.21 -2.73
CA CYS A 149 3.42 -11.24 -2.11
C CYS A 149 3.58 -11.20 -0.59
N PRO A 150 2.48 -11.04 0.17
CA PRO A 150 2.56 -10.97 1.63
C PRO A 150 3.13 -12.27 2.18
N ALA A 151 3.77 -12.20 3.35
CA ALA A 151 4.14 -13.42 4.04
C ALA A 151 2.87 -14.20 4.44
N PRO A 152 2.85 -15.54 4.31
CA PRO A 152 1.75 -16.35 4.82
C PRO A 152 1.52 -16.10 6.30
N GLU A 153 0.28 -15.82 6.67
CA GLU A 153 -0.14 -15.73 8.06
C GLU A 153 -0.20 -17.14 8.62
N LYS A 154 0.56 -17.39 9.68
CA LYS A 154 0.48 -18.66 10.39
C LYS A 154 -0.86 -18.70 11.12
N PRO A 155 -1.60 -19.82 11.06
CA PRO A 155 -2.75 -19.97 11.92
C PRO A 155 -2.27 -19.77 13.36
N ALA A 156 -3.06 -19.03 14.15
CA ALA A 156 -2.81 -18.91 15.57
C ALA A 156 -2.59 -20.32 16.12
N LYS A 157 -1.43 -20.55 16.76
CA LYS A 157 -1.14 -21.86 17.35
C LYS A 157 -2.34 -22.24 18.22
N PRO A 158 -2.99 -23.39 18.00
CA PRO A 158 -4.15 -23.77 18.80
C PRO A 158 -3.79 -23.61 20.28
N ALA A 159 -4.59 -22.83 20.99
CA ALA A 159 -4.37 -22.59 22.39
C ALA A 159 -4.64 -23.90 23.13
N GLY A 160 -3.61 -24.49 23.72
CA GLY A 160 -3.73 -25.78 24.39
C GLY A 160 -2.45 -26.59 24.38
N THR A 161 -2.53 -27.76 25.00
CA THR A 161 -1.45 -28.76 25.00
C THR A 161 -1.84 -29.90 24.07
N PRO A 162 -0.98 -30.37 23.16
CA PRO A 162 -1.30 -31.48 22.27
C PRO A 162 -1.83 -32.69 23.02
N LYS A 163 -2.98 -33.20 22.56
CA LYS A 163 -3.64 -34.36 23.18
C LYS A 163 -2.82 -35.61 22.88
N LYS A 164 -2.42 -36.34 23.92
CA LYS A 164 -1.73 -37.63 23.76
C LYS A 164 -2.71 -38.69 23.21
N PRO A 165 -2.28 -39.52 22.24
CA PRO A 165 -3.11 -40.61 21.72
C PRO A 165 -3.57 -41.55 22.84
N GLY A 166 -4.84 -41.91 22.85
CA GLY A 166 -5.41 -42.87 23.81
C GLY A 166 -5.69 -42.33 25.22
N THR A 167 -5.39 -41.06 25.52
CA THR A 167 -5.72 -40.43 26.80
C THR A 167 -6.74 -39.32 26.65
N SER A 168 -7.61 -39.15 27.64
CA SER A 168 -8.50 -37.99 27.70
C SER A 168 -7.71 -36.74 28.13
N CYS A 169 -8.23 -35.56 27.83
CA CYS A 169 -7.59 -34.32 28.25
C CYS A 169 -7.59 -34.17 29.76
N THR A 170 -8.67 -34.59 30.42
CA THR A 170 -8.79 -34.55 31.88
C THR A 170 -7.87 -35.53 32.60
N ASP A 171 -7.35 -36.55 31.90
CA ASP A 171 -6.30 -37.43 32.43
C ASP A 171 -4.88 -36.88 32.17
N GLN A 172 -4.75 -35.98 31.19
CA GLN A 172 -3.47 -35.40 30.79
C GLN A 172 -3.14 -34.10 31.55
N ILE A 173 -4.14 -33.31 31.90
CA ILE A 173 -4.02 -31.99 32.55
C ILE A 173 -4.99 -31.91 33.71
N ASP A 174 -4.55 -31.31 34.82
CA ASP A 174 -5.41 -31.03 35.96
C ASP A 174 -6.29 -29.79 35.70
N TYR A 175 -7.59 -30.03 35.52
CA TYR A 175 -8.61 -29.00 35.33
C TYR A 175 -9.34 -28.63 36.62
N ALA A 176 -8.76 -28.87 37.80
CA ALA A 176 -9.37 -28.47 39.06
C ALA A 176 -9.72 -26.97 39.07
N GLY A 177 -11.02 -26.69 39.28
CA GLY A 177 -11.57 -25.33 39.28
C GLY A 177 -11.89 -24.76 37.89
N ASP A 178 -11.77 -25.54 36.82
CA ASP A 178 -12.34 -25.18 35.52
C ASP A 178 -13.87 -25.25 35.58
N SER A 179 -14.53 -24.23 35.05
CA SER A 179 -16.00 -24.13 35.04
C SER A 179 -16.64 -25.06 34.01
N ARG A 180 -15.88 -25.49 33.00
CA ARG A 180 -16.35 -26.41 31.96
C ARG A 180 -16.33 -27.83 32.47
N SER A 181 -17.27 -28.63 31.97
CA SER A 181 -17.35 -30.05 32.35
C SER A 181 -16.20 -30.88 31.75
N ASN A 182 -15.83 -31.98 32.41
CA ASN A 182 -14.85 -32.93 31.87
C ASN A 182 -15.24 -33.45 30.48
N ALA A 183 -16.53 -33.65 30.23
CA ALA A 183 -17.02 -34.08 28.92
C ALA A 183 -16.75 -33.02 27.85
N GLU A 184 -17.07 -31.76 28.13
CA GLU A 184 -16.81 -30.63 27.24
C GLU A 184 -15.32 -30.46 26.93
N ILE A 185 -14.47 -30.50 27.96
CA ILE A 185 -13.01 -30.42 27.81
C ILE A 185 -12.48 -31.55 26.91
N ASN A 186 -12.98 -32.77 27.10
CA ASN A 186 -12.57 -33.93 26.32
C ASN A 186 -13.08 -33.87 24.88
N SER A 187 -14.27 -33.30 24.65
CA SER A 187 -14.80 -33.01 23.31
C SER A 187 -13.95 -31.99 22.58
N ILE A 188 -13.63 -30.85 23.21
CA ILE A 188 -12.75 -29.83 22.61
C ILE A 188 -11.41 -30.46 22.19
N GLY A 189 -10.79 -31.25 23.06
CA GLY A 189 -9.53 -31.91 22.73
C GLY A 189 -9.63 -33.03 21.69
N ALA A 190 -10.80 -33.65 21.53
CA ALA A 190 -11.05 -34.59 20.44
C ALA A 190 -11.22 -33.86 19.09
N ASP A 191 -11.90 -32.72 19.09
CA ASP A 191 -12.21 -31.94 17.89
C ASP A 191 -11.00 -31.17 17.38
N THR A 192 -10.22 -30.60 18.31
CA THR A 192 -9.07 -29.75 17.97
C THR A 192 -7.74 -30.51 17.91
N GLY A 193 -7.65 -31.68 18.54
CA GLY A 193 -6.39 -32.39 18.74
C GLY A 193 -5.51 -31.82 19.87
N ASP A 194 -5.95 -30.74 20.53
CA ASP A 194 -5.25 -30.08 21.62
C ASP A 194 -6.16 -29.96 22.86
N CYS A 195 -5.64 -30.34 24.02
CA CYS A 195 -6.32 -30.13 25.28
C CYS A 195 -6.36 -28.64 25.63
N PRO A 196 -7.56 -28.05 25.83
CA PRO A 196 -7.70 -26.62 26.01
C PRO A 196 -6.99 -26.12 27.28
N PRO A 197 -6.58 -24.84 27.34
CA PRO A 197 -6.06 -24.28 28.57
C PRO A 197 -7.12 -24.31 29.68
N VAL A 198 -6.67 -24.47 30.93
CA VAL A 198 -7.54 -24.40 32.13
C VAL A 198 -8.09 -22.99 32.27
N GLN A 199 -9.41 -22.87 32.36
CA GLN A 199 -10.12 -21.62 32.66
C GLN A 199 -10.35 -21.55 34.18
N LYS A 200 -10.23 -20.38 34.80
CA LYS A 200 -10.43 -20.16 36.24
C LYS A 200 -11.59 -19.21 36.48
#